data_AF-A0A495S073-F1
#
_entry.id   AF-A0A495S073-F1
#
_cell.length_a   1.000
_cell.length_b   1.000
_cell.length_c   1.000
_cell.angle_alpha   90.00
_cell.angle_beta   90.00
_cell.angle_gamma   90.00
#
_symmetry.space_group_name_H-M   'P 1'
#
loop_
_entity.id
_entity.type
_entity.pdbx_description
1 polymer ?
#
loop_
_entity_poly.entity_id
_entity_poly.type
_entity_poly.pdbx_seq_one_letter_code
_entity_poly.pdbx_strand_id
1 'polypeptide(L)'
;MKKVTFYLMMMVLSLSVVPTQMLAAEKNPTSVSNNPKEVPAEVKVLLNRLDEIKAMDKSSLNSSEKKELRKEVRAIKAELKSTGNGIYLSVGAIIIVILLLILLL
;
A
#
# COMPACT_ATOMS: atom_id res chain seq x y z
N MET A 1 -43.65 23.89 37.26
CA MET A 1 -43.85 23.07 36.04
C MET A 1 -42.67 23.15 35.07
N LYS A 2 -42.31 24.32 34.50
CA LYS A 2 -41.31 24.44 33.42
C LYS A 2 -39.89 23.92 33.74
N LYS A 3 -39.43 24.04 34.99
CA LYS A 3 -38.11 23.53 35.42
C LYS A 3 -38.10 22.01 35.56
N VAL A 4 -39.19 21.42 36.08
CA VAL A 4 -39.34 19.97 36.22
C VAL A 4 -39.46 19.30 34.86
N THR A 5 -40.19 19.90 33.93
CA THR A 5 -40.24 19.43 32.54
C THR A 5 -38.86 19.51 31.86
N PHE A 6 -38.05 20.51 32.19
CA PHE A 6 -36.69 20.63 31.67
C PHE A 6 -35.76 19.55 32.23
N TYR A 7 -35.81 19.26 33.53
CA TYR A 7 -35.06 18.17 34.14
C TYR A 7 -35.50 16.79 33.63
N LEU A 8 -36.80 16.58 33.44
CA LEU A 8 -37.35 15.34 32.88
C LEU A 8 -36.93 15.16 31.42
N MET A 9 -36.89 16.23 30.63
CA MET A 9 -36.40 16.20 29.25
C MET A 9 -34.88 15.93 29.17
N MET A 10 -34.07 16.49 30.08
CA MET A 10 -32.64 16.16 30.20
C MET A 10 -32.40 14.70 30.57
N MET A 11 -33.20 14.14 31.49
CA MET A 11 -33.06 12.74 31.93
C MET A 11 -33.42 11.75 30.81
N VAL A 12 -34.43 12.06 30.00
CA VAL A 12 -34.79 11.23 28.83
C VAL A 12 -33.71 11.32 27.74
N LEU A 13 -33.12 12.50 27.54
CA LEU A 13 -32.07 12.70 26.54
C LEU A 13 -30.75 12.00 26.91
N SER A 14 -30.44 11.82 28.20
CA SER A 14 -29.27 11.04 28.63
C SER A 14 -29.40 9.54 28.37
N LEU A 15 -30.63 9.02 28.20
CA LEU A 15 -30.88 7.59 28.03
C LEU A 15 -30.83 7.12 26.56
N SER A 16 -30.74 8.04 25.60
CA SER A 16 -30.69 7.73 24.16
C SER A 16 -29.28 7.49 23.62
N VAL A 17 -28.24 7.69 24.44
CA VAL A 17 -26.84 7.41 24.04
C VAL A 17 -26.52 5.94 24.28
N VAL A 18 -26.99 5.08 23.39
CA VAL A 18 -26.54 3.68 23.32
C VAL A 18 -25.37 3.61 22.33
N PRO A 19 -24.18 3.12 22.73
CA PRO A 19 -23.09 2.92 21.79
C PRO A 19 -23.52 1.84 20.77
N THR A 20 -23.71 2.25 19.52
CA THR A 20 -23.91 1.32 18.41
C THR A 20 -22.58 0.63 18.13
N GLN A 21 -22.39 -0.56 18.69
CA GLN A 21 -21.28 -1.45 18.37
C GLN A 21 -21.44 -1.94 16.92
N MET A 22 -20.73 -1.30 15.99
CA MET A 22 -20.57 -1.80 14.63
C MET A 22 -19.63 -3.00 14.69
N LEU A 23 -20.18 -4.21 14.52
CA LEU A 23 -19.35 -5.35 14.17
C LEU A 23 -18.87 -5.13 12.74
N ALA A 24 -17.59 -4.84 12.58
CA ALA A 24 -16.94 -5.02 11.29
C ALA A 24 -17.02 -6.51 10.97
N ALA A 25 -17.72 -6.87 9.89
CA ALA A 25 -17.56 -8.18 9.31
C ALA A 25 -16.08 -8.30 8.97
N GLU A 26 -15.38 -9.19 9.67
CA GLU A 26 -14.06 -9.62 9.28
C GLU A 26 -14.25 -10.21 7.87
N LYS A 27 -13.91 -9.41 6.86
CA LYS A 27 -13.61 -9.96 5.56
C LYS A 27 -12.40 -10.81 5.85
N ASN A 28 -12.64 -12.11 6.09
CA ASN A 28 -11.58 -13.11 6.12
C ASN A 28 -10.60 -12.66 5.05
N PRO A 29 -9.32 -12.37 5.37
CA PRO A 29 -8.37 -12.17 4.32
C PRO A 29 -8.54 -13.43 3.48
N THR A 30 -9.04 -13.27 2.24
CA THR A 30 -8.89 -14.31 1.24
C THR A 30 -7.43 -14.62 1.38
N SER A 31 -7.13 -15.80 1.92
CA SER A 31 -5.78 -16.28 1.95
C SER A 31 -5.43 -16.29 0.49
N VAL A 32 -4.76 -15.24 0.03
CA VAL A 32 -3.89 -15.32 -1.12
C VAL A 32 -3.04 -16.48 -0.69
N SER A 33 -3.32 -17.63 -1.28
CA SER A 33 -2.51 -18.81 -1.14
C SER A 33 -1.14 -18.32 -1.54
N ASN A 34 -0.35 -17.93 -0.54
CA ASN A 34 1.08 -17.82 -0.64
C ASN A 34 1.49 -19.26 -0.84
N ASN A 35 1.34 -19.72 -2.08
CA ASN A 35 1.91 -20.94 -2.53
C ASN A 35 3.41 -20.66 -2.49
N PRO A 36 4.16 -21.15 -1.50
CA PRO A 36 5.58 -20.89 -1.40
C PRO A 36 6.23 -21.95 -2.26
N LYS A 37 6.08 -21.84 -3.57
CA LYS A 37 6.71 -22.71 -4.57
C LYS A 37 6.46 -22.08 -5.92
N GLU A 38 7.58 -21.81 -6.60
CA GLU A 38 7.66 -21.30 -7.96
C GLU A 38 7.53 -19.78 -8.04
N VAL A 39 8.70 -19.14 -8.09
CA VAL A 39 8.86 -17.86 -8.79
C VAL A 39 8.06 -17.97 -10.10
N PRO A 40 7.01 -17.16 -10.30
CA PRO A 40 6.18 -17.22 -11.49
C PRO A 40 7.08 -17.28 -12.73
N ALA A 41 6.76 -18.10 -13.71
CA ALA A 41 7.58 -18.22 -14.93
C ALA A 41 7.87 -16.84 -15.54
N GLU A 42 6.91 -15.92 -15.44
CA GLU A 42 7.01 -14.51 -15.81
C GLU A 42 8.09 -13.74 -15.05
N VAL A 43 8.20 -13.93 -13.73
CA VAL A 43 9.24 -13.30 -12.90
C VAL A 43 10.63 -13.81 -13.27
N LYS A 44 10.78 -15.10 -13.60
CA LYS A 44 12.07 -15.63 -14.07
C LYS A 44 12.51 -15.01 -15.39
N VAL A 45 11.58 -14.81 -16.33
CA VAL A 45 11.86 -14.13 -17.61
C VAL A 45 12.34 -12.69 -17.37
N LEU A 46 11.66 -11.96 -16.48
CA LEU A 46 12.04 -10.60 -16.11
C LEU A 46 13.43 -10.53 -15.44
N LEU A 47 13.76 -11.49 -14.58
CA LEU A 47 15.08 -11.60 -13.96
C LEU A 47 16.17 -11.94 -14.99
N ASN A 48 15.92 -12.89 -15.88
CA ASN A 48 16.85 -13.24 -16.95
C ASN A 48 17.17 -12.04 -17.85
N ARG A 49 16.14 -11.25 -18.20
CA ARG A 49 16.33 -10.03 -19.00
C ARG A 49 17.18 -8.99 -18.27
N LEU A 50 17.01 -8.87 -16.95
CA LEU A 50 17.83 -7.97 -16.14
C LEU A 50 19.29 -8.41 -16.11
N ASP A 51 19.55 -9.71 -16.04
CA ASP A 51 20.90 -10.29 -16.08
C ASP A 51 21.54 -10.13 -17.47
N GLU A 52 20.78 -10.29 -18.56
CA GLU A 52 21.25 -9.96 -19.92
C GLU A 52 21.68 -8.49 -20.03
N ILE A 53 20.85 -7.54 -19.58
CA ILE A 53 21.18 -6.11 -19.60
C ILE A 53 22.40 -5.82 -18.71
N LYS A 54 22.59 -6.58 -17.63
CA LYS A 54 23.74 -6.43 -16.73
C LYS A 54 25.02 -6.93 -17.37
N ALA A 55 24.97 -8.07 -18.07
CA ALA A 55 26.11 -8.69 -18.76
C ALA A 55 26.48 -8.01 -20.08
N MET A 56 25.56 -7.24 -20.67
CA MET A 56 25.80 -6.49 -21.90
C MET A 56 26.91 -5.44 -21.75
N ASP A 57 27.84 -5.42 -22.71
CA ASP A 57 28.80 -4.32 -22.84
C ASP A 57 28.10 -3.05 -23.35
N LYS A 58 28.27 -1.96 -22.60
CA LYS A 58 27.62 -0.66 -22.85
C LYS A 58 28.61 0.38 -23.32
N SER A 59 29.88 0.01 -23.51
CA SER A 59 30.96 0.90 -23.92
C SER A 59 30.63 1.61 -25.25
N SER A 60 30.05 0.87 -26.20
CA SER A 60 29.67 1.33 -27.53
C SER A 60 28.31 2.04 -27.62
N LEU A 61 27.50 2.03 -26.56
CA LEU A 61 26.15 2.60 -26.58
C LEU A 61 26.15 4.12 -26.41
N ASN A 62 25.28 4.79 -27.15
CA ASN A 62 25.02 6.22 -27.00
C ASN A 62 24.24 6.52 -25.70
N SER A 63 24.27 7.76 -25.25
CA SER A 63 23.56 8.26 -24.08
C SER A 63 22.04 8.00 -24.12
N SER A 64 21.42 8.06 -25.30
CA SER A 64 20.00 7.74 -25.52
C SER A 64 19.69 6.27 -25.24
N GLU A 65 20.47 5.37 -25.83
CA GLU A 65 20.33 3.91 -25.68
C GLU A 65 20.58 3.48 -24.22
N LYS A 66 21.60 4.07 -23.59
CA LYS A 66 21.86 3.89 -22.15
C LYS A 66 20.67 4.35 -21.29
N LYS A 67 19.96 5.41 -21.70
CA LYS A 67 18.78 5.91 -20.99
C LYS A 67 17.59 4.97 -21.17
N GLU A 68 17.43 4.37 -22.35
CA GLU A 68 16.40 3.37 -22.62
C GLU A 68 16.62 2.11 -21.78
N LEU A 69 17.83 1.56 -21.75
CA LEU A 69 18.17 0.43 -20.87
C LEU A 69 17.88 0.73 -19.39
N ARG A 70 18.15 1.95 -18.93
CA ARG A 70 17.81 2.37 -17.55
C ARG A 70 16.31 2.44 -17.31
N LYS A 71 15.51 2.84 -18.31
CA LYS A 71 14.05 2.85 -18.21
C LYS A 71 13.50 1.42 -18.15
N GLU A 72 14.00 0.55 -19.01
CA GLU A 72 13.64 -0.88 -19.05
C GLU A 72 13.93 -1.54 -17.70
N VAL A 73 15.14 -1.38 -17.15
CA VAL A 73 15.52 -1.88 -15.83
C VAL A 73 14.60 -1.34 -14.72
N ARG A 74 14.21 -0.07 -14.78
CA ARG A 74 13.29 0.54 -13.79
C ARG A 74 11.88 -0.03 -13.90
N ALA A 75 11.38 -0.26 -15.11
CA ALA A 75 10.07 -0.85 -15.36
C ALA A 75 10.02 -2.29 -14.84
N ILE A 76 11.00 -3.13 -15.22
CA ILE A 76 11.14 -4.50 -14.72
C ILE A 76 11.21 -4.52 -13.20
N LYS A 77 12.02 -3.63 -12.60
CA LYS A 77 12.12 -3.53 -11.13
C LYS A 77 10.81 -3.10 -10.49
N ALA A 78 10.02 -2.22 -11.11
CA ALA A 78 8.72 -1.80 -10.60
C ALA A 78 7.68 -2.94 -10.69
N GLU A 79 7.71 -3.70 -11.77
CA GLU A 79 6.85 -4.87 -11.99
C GLU A 79 7.15 -5.96 -10.95
N LEU A 80 8.41 -6.38 -10.80
CA LEU A 80 8.84 -7.34 -9.78
C LEU A 80 8.49 -6.90 -8.35
N LYS A 81 8.61 -5.60 -8.11
CA LYS A 81 8.24 -4.97 -6.84
C LYS A 81 6.74 -5.06 -6.57
N SER A 82 5.90 -4.87 -7.58
CA SER A 82 4.45 -5.01 -7.47
C SER A 82 4.00 -6.45 -7.27
N THR A 83 4.74 -7.42 -7.82
CA THR A 83 4.45 -8.86 -7.65
C THR A 83 4.73 -9.34 -6.21
N GLY A 84 5.66 -8.72 -5.49
CA GLY A 84 5.96 -9.07 -4.10
C GLY A 84 5.37 -8.09 -3.10
N ASN A 85 4.14 -8.35 -2.61
CA ASN A 85 3.46 -7.80 -1.41
C ASN A 85 4.14 -6.63 -0.66
N GLY A 86 4.49 -5.56 -1.37
CA GLY A 86 5.26 -4.43 -0.84
C GLY A 86 4.43 -3.18 -0.98
N ILE A 87 4.06 -2.55 0.14
CA ILE A 87 3.39 -1.25 0.13
C ILE A 87 4.45 -0.21 -0.27
N TYR A 88 4.40 0.26 -1.51
CA TYR A 88 5.25 1.37 -1.96
C TYR A 88 4.63 2.68 -1.54
N LEU A 89 5.11 3.25 -0.44
CA LEU A 89 4.81 4.64 -0.10
C LEU A 89 5.66 5.55 -0.97
N SER A 90 5.00 6.39 -1.77
CA SER A 90 5.63 7.54 -2.42
C SER A 90 6.33 8.43 -1.39
N VAL A 91 7.36 9.19 -1.80
CA VAL A 91 8.03 10.17 -0.93
C VAL A 91 7.00 11.12 -0.31
N GLY A 92 6.00 11.57 -1.08
CA GLY A 92 4.91 12.40 -0.55
C GLY A 92 4.03 11.67 0.47
N ALA A 93 3.79 10.37 0.27
CA ALA A 93 3.02 9.55 1.21
C ALA A 93 3.78 9.34 2.53
N ILE A 94 5.10 9.15 2.49
CA ILE A 94 5.95 9.10 3.68
C ILE A 94 5.86 10.41 4.47
N ILE A 95 5.92 11.57 3.79
CA ILE A 95 5.80 12.89 4.43
C ILE A 95 4.44 13.06 5.12
N ILE A 96 3.34 12.66 4.46
CA ILE A 96 1.99 12.74 5.03
C ILE A 96 1.85 11.84 6.26
N VAL A 97 2.36 10.61 6.21
CA VAL A 97 2.33 9.67 7.35
C VAL A 97 3.10 10.25 8.55
N ILE A 98 4.26 10.86 8.32
CA ILE A 98 5.05 11.50 9.38
C ILE A 98 4.28 12.68 9.99
N LEU A 99 3.66 13.54 9.18
CA LEU A 99 2.86 14.67 9.68
C LEU A 99 1.66 14.22 10.53
N LEU A 100 0.98 13.14 10.12
CA LEU A 100 -0.13 12.59 10.89
C LEU A 100 0.32 12.02 12.24
N LEU A 101 1.48 11.36 12.31
CA LEU A 101 2.03 10.86 13.57
C LEU A 101 2.37 11.99 14.55
N ILE A 102 2.84 13.14 14.05
CA ILE A 102 3.15 14.31 14.89
C ILE A 102 1.86 14.97 15.42
N LEU A 103 0.76 14.97 14.66
CA LEU A 103 -0.53 15.54 15.09
C LEU A 103 -1.33 14.64 16.04
N LEU A 104 -1.18 13.32 15.90
CA LEU A 104 -1.93 12.33 16.69
C LEU A 104 -1.22 11.89 17.97
N LEU A 105 0.10 12.10 18.08
CA LEU A 105 0.88 11.88 19.29
C LEU A 105 0.83 13.12 20.19
#